data_AF-A0AAV9R779-F1
#
_entry.id   AF-A0AAV9R779-F1
#
_cell.length_a   1.000
_cell.length_b   1.000
_cell.length_c   1.000
_cell.angle_alpha   90.00
_cell.angle_beta   90.00
_cell.angle_gamma   90.00
#
_symmetry.space_group_name_H-M   'P 1'
#
loop_
_entity.id
_entity.type
_entity.pdbx_description
1 polymer ?
#
loop_
_entity_poly.entity_id
_entity_poly.type
_entity_poly.pdbx_seq_one_letter_code
_entity_poly.pdbx_strand_id
1 'polypeptide(L)'
;MQLVTMEQSSCTEDRIQHSLERCLCHLGINSPDKQLWNAGLCISRWCLEELVKRHPHNFLILLQKILQKTKEVLEECRYELVVPLTLLFSAALLRTPYLAPGCTVLQEAYLLFHQFLAWPEPCSSACKSLLIVIDQEIRAPGCTNSYIKVSKKSVCPLTDYHWICFFVTINRFRSLNQF
;
A
#
# COMPACT_ATOMS: atom_id res chain seq x y z
N MET A 1 -14.74 -31.84 -16.28
CA MET A 1 -15.38 -30.51 -16.20
C MET A 1 -14.55 -29.64 -15.24
N GLN A 2 -13.39 -29.15 -15.69
CA GLN A 2 -12.46 -28.33 -14.90
C GLN A 2 -11.56 -27.59 -15.89
N LEU A 3 -11.88 -26.32 -16.19
CA LEU A 3 -11.06 -25.43 -17.03
C LEU A 3 -11.47 -23.95 -16.81
N VAL A 4 -11.82 -23.57 -15.57
CA VAL A 4 -12.25 -22.18 -15.25
C VAL A 4 -11.29 -21.47 -14.29
N THR A 5 -10.31 -22.18 -13.70
CA THR A 5 -9.50 -21.64 -12.60
C THR A 5 -8.24 -20.86 -13.01
N MET A 6 -7.74 -20.98 -14.25
CA MET A 6 -6.52 -20.27 -14.66
C MET A 6 -6.79 -18.85 -15.22
N GLU A 7 -7.84 -18.65 -16.03
CA GLU A 7 -8.08 -17.33 -16.65
C GLU A 7 -8.69 -16.27 -15.71
N GLN A 8 -9.44 -16.69 -14.68
CA GLN A 8 -9.99 -15.74 -13.70
C GLN A 8 -8.93 -15.12 -12.78
N SER A 9 -7.81 -15.84 -12.57
CA SER A 9 -6.69 -15.36 -11.73
C SER A 9 -5.95 -14.20 -12.41
N SER A 10 -5.60 -14.37 -13.69
CA SER A 10 -4.94 -13.35 -14.53
C SER A 10 -5.78 -12.06 -14.66
N CYS A 11 -7.08 -12.20 -14.97
CA CYS A 11 -7.98 -11.04 -15.11
C CYS A 11 -8.13 -10.22 -13.82
N THR A 12 -8.13 -10.86 -12.64
CA THR A 12 -8.23 -10.14 -11.36
C THR A 12 -6.93 -9.42 -11.04
N GLU A 13 -5.80 -10.07 -11.27
CA GLU A 13 -4.47 -9.49 -11.08
C GLU A 13 -4.24 -8.26 -11.96
N ASP A 14 -4.60 -8.34 -13.25
CA ASP A 14 -4.52 -7.21 -14.19
C ASP A 14 -5.39 -6.03 -13.75
N ARG A 15 -6.59 -6.31 -13.23
CA ARG A 15 -7.49 -5.26 -12.72
C ARG A 15 -6.96 -4.59 -11.46
N ILE A 16 -6.31 -5.36 -10.57
CA ILE A 16 -5.64 -4.82 -9.39
C ILE A 16 -4.46 -3.94 -9.83
N GLN A 17 -3.62 -4.43 -10.76
CA GLN A 17 -2.49 -3.68 -11.31
C GLN A 17 -2.94 -2.37 -11.94
N HIS A 18 -3.94 -2.42 -12.82
CA HIS A 18 -4.47 -1.23 -13.48
C HIS A 18 -5.04 -0.22 -12.46
N SER A 19 -5.76 -0.70 -11.45
CA SER A 19 -6.32 0.17 -10.40
C SER A 19 -5.23 0.77 -9.50
N LEU A 20 -4.17 0.02 -9.21
CA LEU A 20 -2.97 0.50 -8.50
C LEU A 20 -2.27 1.59 -9.31
N GLU A 21 -2.03 1.36 -10.61
CA GLU A 21 -1.43 2.34 -11.50
C GLU A 21 -2.26 3.62 -11.56
N ARG A 22 -3.59 3.51 -11.70
CA ARG A 22 -4.51 4.66 -11.64
C ARG A 22 -4.38 5.47 -10.34
N CYS A 23 -4.16 4.80 -9.19
CA CYS A 23 -3.91 5.47 -7.92
C CYS A 23 -2.58 6.23 -7.89
N LEU A 24 -1.58 5.80 -8.68
CA LEU A 24 -0.23 6.36 -8.70
C LEU A 24 0.01 7.36 -9.84
N CYS A 25 -0.65 7.20 -10.99
CA CYS A 25 -0.43 7.94 -12.25
C CYS A 25 -0.58 9.46 -12.12
N HIS A 26 -1.27 9.96 -11.10
CA HIS A 26 -1.51 11.40 -10.90
C HIS A 26 -0.80 11.96 -9.66
N LEU A 27 0.04 11.18 -8.99
CA LEU A 27 0.80 11.64 -7.82
C LEU A 27 2.04 12.46 -8.23
N GLY A 28 2.51 12.31 -9.48
CA GLY A 28 3.57 13.12 -10.06
C GLY A 28 3.04 14.35 -10.79
N ILE A 29 3.50 15.53 -10.37
CA ILE A 29 3.67 16.79 -11.11
C ILE A 29 2.43 17.36 -11.86
N ASN A 30 1.98 18.55 -11.41
CA ASN A 30 1.18 19.54 -12.16
C ASN A 30 -0.25 19.18 -12.58
N SER A 31 -1.09 18.65 -11.69
CA SER A 31 -2.55 18.69 -11.92
C SER A 31 -3.13 20.04 -11.48
N PRO A 32 -3.72 20.84 -12.39
CA PRO A 32 -4.19 22.21 -12.11
C PRO A 32 -5.48 22.28 -11.27
N ASP A 33 -6.17 21.17 -11.04
CA ASP A 33 -7.39 21.14 -10.22
C ASP A 33 -7.29 20.11 -9.09
N LYS A 34 -7.08 20.62 -7.88
CA LYS A 34 -6.96 19.84 -6.64
C LYS A 34 -8.24 19.06 -6.30
N GLN A 35 -9.44 19.55 -6.68
CA GLN A 35 -10.71 18.89 -6.38
C GLN A 35 -11.00 17.73 -7.33
N LEU A 36 -10.81 17.93 -8.63
CA LEU A 36 -10.95 16.86 -9.64
C LEU A 36 -9.93 15.73 -9.40
N TRP A 37 -8.71 16.09 -9.02
CA TRP A 37 -7.66 15.13 -8.65
C TRP A 37 -8.03 14.32 -7.41
N ASN A 38 -8.51 14.99 -6.35
CA ASN A 38 -8.98 14.34 -5.13
C ASN A 38 -10.14 13.38 -5.41
N ALA A 39 -11.08 13.76 -6.28
CA ALA A 39 -12.16 12.88 -6.71
C ALA A 39 -11.64 11.67 -7.50
N GLY A 40 -10.74 11.88 -8.47
CA GLY A 40 -10.15 10.81 -9.28
C GLY A 40 -9.32 9.80 -8.48
N LEU A 41 -8.56 10.28 -7.49
CA LEU A 41 -7.87 9.42 -6.53
C LEU A 41 -8.82 8.69 -5.60
N CYS A 42 -9.85 9.36 -5.07
CA CYS A 42 -10.88 8.72 -4.26
C CYS A 42 -11.58 7.59 -5.01
N ILE A 43 -11.93 7.81 -6.28
CA ILE A 43 -12.57 6.81 -7.13
C ILE A 43 -11.61 5.64 -7.40
N SER A 44 -10.36 5.91 -7.82
CA SER A 44 -9.38 4.87 -8.12
C SER A 44 -9.07 4.01 -6.88
N ARG A 45 -8.93 4.68 -5.72
CA ARG A 45 -8.74 4.03 -4.43
C ARG A 45 -9.94 3.19 -4.03
N TRP A 46 -11.15 3.73 -4.16
CA TRP A 46 -12.38 2.99 -3.87
C TRP A 46 -12.47 1.76 -4.76
N CYS A 47 -12.21 1.89 -6.06
CA CYS A 47 -12.17 0.75 -6.98
C CYS A 47 -11.16 -0.31 -6.54
N LEU A 48 -9.95 0.10 -6.14
CA LEU A 48 -8.93 -0.81 -5.64
C LEU A 48 -9.39 -1.51 -4.35
N GLU A 49 -9.93 -0.77 -3.39
CA GLU A 49 -10.46 -1.27 -2.12
C GLU A 49 -11.60 -2.28 -2.34
N GLU A 50 -12.55 -1.95 -3.24
CA GLU A 50 -13.64 -2.84 -3.63
C GLU A 50 -13.17 -4.10 -4.36
N LEU A 51 -12.05 -4.05 -5.08
CA LEU A 51 -11.47 -5.22 -5.75
C LEU A 51 -10.81 -6.15 -4.73
N VAL A 52 -10.00 -5.61 -3.82
CA VAL A 52 -9.23 -6.43 -2.88
C VAL A 52 -10.07 -7.00 -1.75
N LYS A 53 -11.12 -6.30 -1.30
CA LYS A 53 -11.99 -6.79 -0.22
C LYS A 53 -12.86 -7.98 -0.61
N ARG A 54 -13.05 -8.25 -1.90
CA ARG A 54 -13.88 -9.36 -2.41
C ARG A 54 -13.32 -10.72 -2.03
N HIS A 55 -11.99 -10.83 -1.96
CA HIS A 55 -11.36 -12.09 -1.64
C HIS A 55 -10.08 -11.85 -0.81
N PRO A 56 -9.93 -12.50 0.37
CA PRO A 56 -8.72 -12.50 1.19
C PRO A 56 -7.39 -12.51 0.44
N HIS A 57 -7.30 -13.37 -0.58
CA HIS A 57 -6.09 -13.56 -1.39
C HIS A 57 -5.71 -12.32 -2.22
N ASN A 58 -6.66 -11.45 -2.56
CA ASN A 58 -6.41 -10.27 -3.39
C ASN A 58 -5.53 -9.24 -2.68
N PHE A 59 -5.52 -9.22 -1.34
CA PHE A 59 -4.59 -8.38 -0.59
C PHE A 59 -3.14 -8.85 -0.76
N LEU A 60 -2.89 -10.15 -0.85
CA LEU A 60 -1.56 -10.68 -1.13
C LEU A 60 -1.10 -10.29 -2.54
N ILE A 61 -1.99 -10.43 -3.54
CA ILE A 61 -1.73 -9.98 -4.92
C ILE A 61 -1.41 -8.48 -4.93
N LEU A 62 -2.18 -7.66 -4.21
CA LEU A 62 -1.91 -6.24 -4.09
C LEU A 62 -0.54 -5.94 -3.46
N LEU A 63 -0.16 -6.64 -2.38
CA LEU A 63 1.17 -6.48 -1.77
C LEU A 63 2.29 -6.81 -2.77
N GLN A 64 2.14 -7.87 -3.56
CA GLN A 64 3.10 -8.24 -4.60
C GLN A 64 3.19 -7.17 -5.70
N LYS A 65 2.06 -6.61 -6.14
CA LYS A 65 2.04 -5.53 -7.14
C LYS A 65 2.63 -4.22 -6.62
N ILE A 66 2.35 -3.85 -5.38
CA ILE A 66 2.99 -2.69 -4.74
C ILE A 66 4.50 -2.90 -4.65
N LEU A 67 4.94 -4.11 -4.27
CA LEU A 67 6.36 -4.44 -4.18
C LEU A 67 7.06 -4.37 -5.54
N GLN A 68 6.44 -4.94 -6.59
CA GLN A 68 6.93 -4.82 -7.96
C GLN A 68 7.06 -3.35 -8.37
N LYS A 69 6.01 -2.54 -8.13
CA LYS A 69 6.04 -1.11 -8.47
C LYS A 69 7.09 -0.33 -7.68
N THR A 70 7.35 -0.74 -6.44
CA THR A 70 8.38 -0.14 -5.59
C THR A 70 9.79 -0.43 -6.12
N LYS A 71 10.03 -1.60 -6.71
CA LYS A 71 11.30 -1.93 -7.39
C LYS A 71 11.52 -1.01 -8.59
N GLU A 72 10.50 -0.80 -9.42
CA GLU A 72 10.56 0.16 -10.54
C GLU A 72 10.86 1.59 -10.04
N VAL A 73 10.19 2.03 -8.97
CA VAL A 73 10.40 3.37 -8.40
C VAL A 73 11.82 3.56 -7.86
N LEU A 74 12.41 2.51 -7.28
CA LEU A 74 13.80 2.53 -6.85
C LEU A 74 14.75 2.67 -8.04
N GLU A 75 14.55 1.88 -9.09
CA GLU A 75 15.37 1.89 -10.32
C GLU A 75 15.29 3.24 -11.05
N GLU A 76 14.08 3.81 -11.13
CA GLU A 76 13.82 5.10 -11.78
C GLU A 76 14.08 6.32 -10.87
N CYS A 77 14.48 6.11 -9.61
CA CYS A 77 14.70 7.17 -8.63
C CYS A 77 13.51 8.13 -8.42
N ARG A 78 12.26 7.63 -8.41
CA ARG A 78 11.04 8.46 -8.29
C ARG A 78 10.61 8.73 -6.85
N TYR A 79 11.18 9.77 -6.25
CA TYR A 79 10.91 10.17 -4.85
C TYR A 79 9.42 10.40 -4.55
N GLU A 80 8.63 10.93 -5.49
CA GLU A 80 7.23 11.30 -5.21
C GLU A 80 6.34 10.10 -4.89
N LEU A 81 6.74 8.90 -5.33
CA LEU A 81 5.94 7.68 -5.22
C LEU A 81 6.30 6.83 -3.99
N VAL A 82 7.46 7.06 -3.36
CA VAL A 82 7.95 6.23 -2.24
C VAL A 82 6.97 6.25 -1.06
N VAL A 83 6.54 7.44 -0.63
CA VAL A 83 5.62 7.56 0.50
C VAL A 83 4.22 7.03 0.17
N PRO A 84 3.62 7.34 -0.98
CA PRO A 84 2.39 6.69 -1.42
C PRO A 84 2.47 5.16 -1.41
N LEU A 85 3.52 4.58 -1.97
CA LEU A 85 3.70 3.12 -1.99
C LEU A 85 3.87 2.54 -0.59
N THR A 86 4.63 3.22 0.28
CA THR A 86 4.81 2.83 1.69
C THR A 86 3.49 2.79 2.44
N LEU A 87 2.64 3.80 2.25
CA LEU A 87 1.33 3.88 2.89
C LEU A 87 0.35 2.84 2.31
N LEU A 88 0.36 2.61 0.99
CA LEU A 88 -0.44 1.56 0.34
C LEU A 88 -0.06 0.17 0.88
N PHE A 89 1.25 -0.10 0.96
CA PHE A 89 1.76 -1.38 1.45
C PHE A 89 1.34 -1.61 2.90
N SER A 90 1.51 -0.59 3.75
CA SER A 90 1.06 -0.65 5.15
C SER A 90 -0.44 -0.95 5.25
N ALA A 91 -1.27 -0.23 4.50
CA ALA A 91 -2.72 -0.41 4.52
C ALA A 91 -3.14 -1.80 4.03
N ALA A 92 -2.53 -2.29 2.95
CA ALA A 92 -2.78 -3.63 2.43
C ALA A 92 -2.35 -4.70 3.44
N LEU A 93 -1.16 -4.56 4.04
CA LEU A 93 -0.61 -5.53 4.99
C LEU A 93 -1.52 -5.71 6.21
N LEU A 94 -2.03 -4.61 6.78
CA LEU A 94 -2.94 -4.66 7.92
C LEU A 94 -4.28 -5.34 7.62
N ARG A 95 -4.64 -5.47 6.34
CA ARG A 95 -5.87 -6.11 5.87
C ARG A 95 -5.64 -7.52 5.35
N THR A 96 -4.40 -7.90 5.07
CA THR A 96 -4.08 -9.25 4.62
C THR A 96 -4.40 -10.24 5.74
N PRO A 97 -5.36 -11.15 5.52
CA PRO A 97 -5.58 -12.24 6.46
C PRO A 97 -4.41 -13.21 6.36
N TYR A 98 -3.88 -13.62 7.53
CA TYR A 98 -2.79 -14.58 7.75
C TYR A 98 -1.95 -14.93 6.51
N LEU A 99 -0.71 -14.44 6.48
CA LEU A 99 0.26 -14.81 5.47
C LEU A 99 0.75 -16.25 5.73
N ALA A 100 0.63 -17.11 4.72
CA ALA A 100 1.05 -18.50 4.83
C ALA A 100 2.56 -18.62 5.15
N PRO A 101 2.96 -19.58 5.98
CA PRO A 101 4.36 -19.83 6.28
C PRO A 101 5.06 -20.31 4.99
N GLY A 102 5.94 -19.46 4.44
CA GLY A 102 6.56 -19.64 3.13
C GLY A 102 6.33 -18.47 2.16
N CYS A 103 5.45 -17.53 2.49
CA CYS A 103 5.30 -16.29 1.74
C CYS A 103 6.53 -15.38 1.95
N THR A 104 7.29 -15.12 0.88
CA THR A 104 8.52 -14.29 0.90
C THR A 104 8.25 -12.79 0.81
N VAL A 105 7.00 -12.38 0.58
CA VAL A 105 6.62 -11.00 0.27
C VAL A 105 7.07 -10.02 1.35
N LEU A 106 6.99 -10.40 2.63
CA LEU A 106 7.41 -9.54 3.73
C LEU A 106 8.93 -9.40 3.83
N GLN A 107 9.68 -10.48 3.62
CA GLN A 107 11.14 -10.45 3.64
C GLN A 107 11.66 -9.61 2.48
N GLU A 108 11.09 -9.80 1.28
CA GLU A 108 11.44 -8.98 0.11
C GLU A 108 11.06 -7.51 0.33
N ALA A 109 9.88 -7.23 0.89
CA ALA A 109 9.48 -5.87 1.23
C ALA A 109 10.41 -5.24 2.27
N TYR A 110 10.81 -5.98 3.31
CA TYR A 110 11.74 -5.49 4.31
C TYR A 110 13.05 -5.04 3.67
N LEU A 111 13.65 -5.89 2.82
CA LEU A 111 14.91 -5.58 2.14
C LEU A 111 14.75 -4.39 1.19
N LEU A 112 13.66 -4.33 0.43
CA LEU A 112 13.44 -3.25 -0.53
C LEU A 112 13.19 -1.91 0.16
N PHE A 113 12.30 -1.87 1.15
CA PHE A 113 11.98 -0.64 1.87
C PHE A 113 13.16 -0.12 2.71
N HIS A 114 14.07 -0.99 3.13
CA HIS A 114 15.30 -0.60 3.81
C HIS A 114 16.23 0.25 2.94
N GLN A 115 16.20 0.07 1.61
CA GLN A 115 17.05 0.85 0.70
C GLN A 115 16.68 2.33 0.67
N PHE A 116 15.40 2.66 0.90
CA PHE A 116 14.92 4.04 0.98
C PHE A 116 15.26 4.73 2.31
N LEU A 117 15.87 4.05 3.28
CA LEU A 117 16.32 4.72 4.51
C LEU A 117 17.44 5.73 4.26
N ALA A 118 18.20 5.56 3.18
CA ALA A 118 19.24 6.50 2.74
C ALA A 118 18.68 7.69 1.92
N TRP A 119 17.40 7.66 1.57
CA TRP A 119 16.77 8.72 0.77
C TRP A 119 16.37 9.91 1.66
N PRO A 120 16.23 11.13 1.11
CA PRO A 120 15.86 12.30 1.89
C PRO A 120 14.48 12.13 2.53
N GLU A 121 14.27 12.88 3.61
CA GLU A 121 12.93 13.06 4.14
C GLU A 121 12.01 13.65 3.08
N PRO A 122 10.74 13.25 3.04
CA PRO A 122 10.03 12.36 3.97
C PRO A 122 10.07 10.84 3.66
N CYS A 123 10.89 10.40 2.69
CA CYS A 123 10.93 8.99 2.28
C CYS A 123 11.49 8.09 3.39
N SER A 124 12.60 8.50 4.01
CA SER A 124 13.26 7.72 5.06
C SER A 124 12.35 7.46 6.27
N SER A 125 11.72 8.50 6.83
CA SER A 125 10.81 8.34 7.97
C SER A 125 9.58 7.48 7.67
N ALA A 126 9.01 7.61 6.47
CA ALA A 126 7.90 6.78 6.04
C ALA A 126 8.31 5.30 5.96
N CYS A 127 9.41 4.99 5.27
CA CYS A 127 9.90 3.63 5.12
C CYS A 127 10.32 3.03 6.47
N LYS A 128 10.96 3.80 7.35
CA LYS A 128 11.28 3.38 8.73
C LYS A 128 10.03 2.96 9.50
N SER A 129 8.95 3.72 9.38
CA SER A 129 7.67 3.40 10.04
C SER A 129 7.06 2.10 9.51
N LEU A 130 7.11 1.87 8.19
CA LEU A 130 6.65 0.62 7.58
C LEU A 130 7.52 -0.58 7.98
N LEU A 131 8.84 -0.44 8.01
CA LEU A 131 9.75 -1.53 8.39
C LEU A 131 9.48 -2.05 9.80
N ILE A 132 9.10 -1.18 10.73
CA ILE A 132 8.67 -1.59 12.09
C ILE A 132 7.43 -2.49 12.01
N VAL A 133 6.45 -2.16 11.16
CA VAL A 133 5.23 -2.96 10.98
C VAL A 133 5.56 -4.31 10.32
N ILE A 134 6.41 -4.31 9.31
CA ILE A 134 6.85 -5.54 8.63
C ILE A 134 7.60 -6.45 9.59
N ASP A 135 8.56 -5.93 10.35
CA ASP A 135 9.34 -6.70 11.34
C ASP A 135 8.42 -7.32 12.41
N GLN A 136 7.43 -6.57 12.89
CA GLN A 136 6.43 -7.09 13.82
C GLN A 136 5.60 -8.23 13.22
N GLU A 137 5.15 -8.11 11.97
CA GLU A 137 4.39 -9.15 11.30
C GLU A 137 5.24 -10.41 11.03
N ILE A 138 6.51 -10.27 10.67
CA ILE A 138 7.43 -11.40 10.48
C ILE A 138 7.62 -12.16 11.80
N ARG A 139 7.84 -11.45 12.91
CA ARG A 139 8.06 -12.08 14.23
C ARG A 139 6.79 -12.69 14.83
N ALA A 140 5.63 -12.12 14.53
CA ALA A 140 4.35 -12.57 15.07
C ALA A 140 3.23 -12.51 14.00
N PRO A 141 3.20 -13.49 13.08
CA PRO A 141 2.23 -13.52 11.99
C PRO A 141 0.79 -13.48 12.50
N GLY A 142 -0.05 -12.63 11.91
CA GLY A 142 -1.45 -12.47 12.28
C GLY A 142 -1.70 -11.71 13.59
N CYS A 143 -0.65 -11.30 14.30
CA CYS A 143 -0.81 -10.55 15.54
C CYS A 143 -0.80 -9.02 15.35
N THR A 144 -0.37 -8.49 14.20
CA THR A 144 -0.45 -7.02 13.96
C THR A 144 -1.88 -6.49 14.06
N ASN A 145 -2.87 -7.28 13.65
CA ASN A 145 -4.28 -6.93 13.75
C ASN A 145 -4.76 -6.85 15.23
N SER A 146 -4.13 -7.58 16.15
CA SER A 146 -4.41 -7.53 17.60
C SER A 146 -3.52 -6.50 18.34
N TYR A 147 -2.23 -6.39 18.04
CA TYR A 147 -1.31 -5.44 18.69
C TYR A 147 -1.62 -3.97 18.36
N ILE A 148 -2.07 -3.67 17.13
CA ILE A 148 -2.52 -2.31 16.78
C ILE A 148 -3.85 -1.99 17.47
N LYS A 149 -4.71 -2.98 17.72
CA LYS A 149 -5.93 -2.78 18.53
C LYS A 149 -5.62 -2.53 20.01
N VAL A 150 -4.59 -3.19 20.55
CA VAL A 150 -4.18 -3.02 21.97
C VAL A 150 -3.42 -1.71 22.19
N SER A 151 -2.53 -1.32 21.27
CA SER A 151 -1.76 -0.07 21.37
C SER A 151 -2.61 1.18 21.05
N LYS A 152 -3.81 1.02 20.45
CA LYS A 152 -4.77 2.08 20.16
C LYS A 152 -5.99 2.13 21.09
N LYS A 153 -5.97 1.45 22.24
CA LYS A 153 -7.03 1.65 23.27
C LYS A 153 -7.05 3.07 23.85
N SER A 154 -6.08 3.92 23.52
CA SER A 154 -6.07 5.36 23.83
C SER A 154 -6.34 6.29 22.64
N VAL A 155 -6.47 5.80 21.39
CA VAL A 155 -6.83 6.66 20.24
C VAL A 155 -7.67 5.89 19.20
N CYS A 156 -8.99 6.15 19.28
CA CYS A 156 -10.04 6.10 18.26
C CYS A 156 -10.36 4.76 17.54
N PRO A 157 -11.66 4.36 17.48
CA PRO A 157 -12.13 3.17 16.78
C PRO A 157 -12.21 3.44 15.27
N LEU A 158 -11.11 3.24 14.53
CA LEU A 158 -11.08 3.39 13.06
C LEU A 158 -10.59 2.09 12.41
N THR A 159 -11.35 1.01 12.53
CA THR A 159 -11.10 -0.22 11.75
C THR A 159 -11.64 -0.15 10.32
N ASP A 160 -12.40 0.88 9.94
CA ASP A 160 -12.93 1.06 8.57
C ASP A 160 -12.36 2.26 7.81
N TYR A 161 -11.52 3.07 8.46
CA TYR A 161 -11.05 4.35 7.90
C TYR A 161 -9.55 4.38 7.57
N HIS A 162 -8.84 3.24 7.60
CA HIS A 162 -7.38 3.23 7.37
C HIS A 162 -6.99 3.74 5.98
N TRP A 163 -7.82 3.45 4.99
CA TRP A 163 -7.65 3.96 3.64
C TRP A 163 -8.04 5.45 3.51
N ILE A 164 -8.85 5.99 4.44
CA ILE A 164 -9.11 7.43 4.55
C ILE A 164 -7.89 8.13 5.16
N CYS A 165 -7.22 7.52 6.15
CA CYS A 165 -5.93 8.00 6.63
C CYS A 165 -4.87 8.00 5.53
N PHE A 166 -4.86 7.00 4.64
CA PHE A 166 -4.02 7.01 3.43
C PHE A 166 -4.28 8.26 2.55
N PHE A 167 -5.54 8.57 2.29
CA PHE A 167 -5.91 9.74 1.48
C PHE A 167 -5.55 11.07 2.14
N VAL A 168 -5.81 11.21 3.45
CA VAL A 168 -5.46 12.42 4.22
C VAL A 168 -3.95 12.59 4.31
N THR A 169 -3.20 11.51 4.56
CA THR A 169 -1.74 11.55 4.67
C THR A 169 -1.07 11.86 3.33
N ILE A 170 -1.52 11.27 2.22
CA ILE A 170 -1.01 11.62 0.87
C ILE A 170 -1.35 13.07 0.52
N ASN A 171 -2.56 13.54 0.81
CA ASN A 171 -2.93 14.94 0.58
C ASN A 171 -2.08 15.90 1.42
N ARG A 172 -1.82 15.56 2.68
CA ARG A 172 -0.95 16.32 3.58
C ARG A 172 0.50 16.33 3.08
N PHE A 173 1.00 15.19 2.63
CA PHE A 173 2.32 15.04 2.04
C PHE A 173 2.53 15.92 0.82
N ARG A 174 1.57 15.90 -0.13
CA ARG A 174 1.61 16.78 -1.30
C ARG A 174 1.53 18.26 -0.90
N SER A 175 0.72 18.61 0.10
CA SER A 175 0.65 19.99 0.60
C SER A 175 1.96 20.48 1.25
N LEU A 176 2.81 19.56 1.74
CA LEU A 176 4.09 19.87 2.36
C LEU A 176 5.25 19.88 1.35
N ASN A 177 5.13 19.15 0.24
CA ASN A 177 6.11 19.10 -0.85
C ASN A 177 5.79 20.07 -2.01
N GLN A 178 4.85 21.00 -1.83
CA GLN A 178 4.72 22.18 -2.70
C GLN A 178 5.75 23.23 -2.25
N PHE A 179 7.01 23.04 -2.69
CA PHE A 179 7.99 24.10 -2.85
C PHE A 179 8.24 24.31 -4.35
#